data_AF-A0A8C3F657-F1
#
_entry.id   AF-A0A8C3F657-F1
#
_cell.length_a   1.000
_cell.length_b   1.000
_cell.length_c   1.000
_cell.angle_alpha   90.00
_cell.angle_beta   90.00
_cell.angle_gamma   90.00
#
_symmetry.space_group_name_H-M   'P 1'
#
loop_
_entity.id
_entity.type
_entity.pdbx_description
1 polymer ?
#
loop_
_entity_poly.entity_id
_entity_poly.type
_entity_poly.pdbx_seq_one_letter_code
_entity_poly.pdbx_strand_id
1 'polypeptide(L)'
;MHLLHMLSPEQPRRRTTPTQPHPVILIHLPHALYPGREMASNTVVAPSVDRTCGPEAGLMRFMLLFSRQGKLRLQKWYLATSDKEKKKMVRELMQVVLARKPKMCSFLEWRDLKVVYKRYASLYFCCAIEGQDNELITLELIHRYVELLDKYFGSVCELDIIFNFEKAYFILDEFLMGGEIQDTSKKSVLKAIEQADLLQEEDESPRSVLEEMGLA
;
A
#
# COMPACT_ATOMS: atom_id res chain seq x y z
N MET A 1 41.60 13.24 -56.88
CA MET A 1 40.73 13.99 -55.94
C MET A 1 40.49 13.09 -54.74
N HIS A 2 41.21 13.35 -53.65
CA HIS A 2 40.66 13.84 -52.37
C HIS A 2 39.87 12.75 -51.60
N LEU A 3 40.51 12.13 -50.58
CA LEU A 3 40.46 12.49 -49.15
C LEU A 3 39.20 11.90 -48.47
N LEU A 4 39.30 10.97 -47.51
CA LEU A 4 39.60 11.10 -46.07
C LEU A 4 38.35 10.76 -45.22
N HIS A 5 38.50 9.77 -44.33
CA HIS A 5 38.09 9.78 -42.90
C HIS A 5 36.61 9.93 -42.44
N MET A 6 36.43 9.48 -41.19
CA MET A 6 35.31 9.67 -40.25
C MET A 6 34.28 8.52 -40.29
N LEU A 7 34.49 7.39 -39.58
CA LEU A 7 34.40 7.25 -38.11
C LEU A 7 33.28 8.12 -37.51
N SER A 8 32.12 7.50 -37.26
CA SER A 8 31.07 8.08 -36.44
C SER A 8 31.50 8.16 -34.96
N PRO A 9 31.03 9.18 -34.20
CA PRO A 9 31.60 9.55 -32.92
C PRO A 9 31.04 8.69 -31.77
N GLU A 10 31.94 8.17 -30.92
CA GLU A 10 31.61 7.78 -29.54
C GLU A 10 31.06 8.99 -28.78
N GLN A 11 29.89 8.83 -28.16
CA GLN A 11 29.38 9.83 -27.21
C GLN A 11 30.04 9.66 -25.83
N PRO A 12 30.35 10.75 -25.11
CA PRO A 12 31.16 10.71 -23.90
C PRO A 12 30.40 10.14 -22.69
N ARG A 13 31.02 9.18 -21.98
CA ARG A 13 30.56 8.67 -20.67
C ARG A 13 30.46 9.83 -19.66
N ARG A 14 29.27 10.07 -19.11
CA ARG A 14 29.08 11.00 -17.99
C ARG A 14 29.75 10.46 -16.73
N ARG A 15 30.58 11.30 -16.09
CA ARG A 15 31.21 11.05 -14.80
C ARG A 15 30.14 10.97 -13.70
N THR A 16 30.11 9.87 -12.97
CA THR A 16 29.34 9.74 -11.72
C THR A 16 30.09 10.46 -10.60
N THR A 17 29.46 11.49 -10.00
CA THR A 17 29.95 12.09 -8.74
C THR A 17 29.55 11.21 -7.55
N PRO A 18 30.41 11.05 -6.52
CA PRO A 18 30.07 10.26 -5.35
C PRO A 18 29.08 11.04 -4.46
N THR A 19 27.86 10.53 -4.33
CA THR A 19 26.87 11.04 -3.37
C THR A 19 27.20 10.55 -1.96
N GLN A 20 27.40 11.51 -1.05
CA GLN A 20 27.60 11.31 0.39
C GLN A 20 26.42 10.56 1.03
N PRO A 21 26.64 9.71 2.06
CA PRO A 21 25.57 9.00 2.73
C PRO A 21 24.75 9.96 3.61
N HIS A 22 23.45 10.08 3.32
CA HIS A 22 22.50 10.75 4.22
C HIS A 22 22.08 9.81 5.37
N PRO A 23 21.79 10.36 6.56
CA PRO A 23 21.56 9.57 7.77
C PRO A 23 20.28 8.73 7.68
N VAL A 24 20.39 7.45 8.05
CA VAL A 24 19.27 6.51 8.19
C VAL A 24 18.42 6.97 9.37
N ILE A 25 17.19 7.42 9.10
CA ILE A 25 16.23 7.73 10.15
C ILE A 25 15.65 6.40 10.65
N LEU A 26 16.01 6.03 11.87
CA LEU A 26 15.44 4.91 12.61
C LEU A 26 13.96 5.20 12.84
N ILE A 27 13.08 4.53 12.10
CA ILE A 27 11.64 4.58 12.38
C ILE A 27 11.43 3.79 13.67
N HIS A 28 11.26 4.49 14.79
CA HIS A 28 10.71 3.91 16.01
C HIS A 28 9.24 3.55 15.71
N LEU A 29 9.00 2.31 15.31
CA LEU A 29 7.66 1.73 15.35
C LEU A 29 7.28 1.62 16.83
N PRO A 30 6.11 2.13 17.27
CA PRO A 30 5.65 1.86 18.63
C PRO A 30 5.51 0.34 18.80
N HIS A 31 6.27 -0.19 19.76
CA HIS A 31 6.50 -1.60 20.07
C HIS A 31 5.25 -2.33 20.62
N ALA A 32 4.05 -1.82 20.37
CA ALA A 32 2.83 -2.17 21.10
C ALA A 32 1.67 -2.66 20.21
N LEU A 33 1.92 -3.04 18.95
CA LEU A 33 0.87 -3.47 18.01
C LEU A 33 1.00 -4.92 17.51
N TYR A 34 1.90 -5.71 18.11
CA TYR A 34 1.99 -7.16 17.90
C TYR A 34 2.45 -7.86 19.20
N PRO A 35 1.55 -8.18 20.13
CA PRO A 35 1.85 -9.18 21.15
C PRO A 35 1.90 -10.57 20.47
N GLY A 36 2.74 -11.50 20.94
CA GLY A 36 2.67 -12.90 20.53
C GLY A 36 3.74 -13.48 19.59
N ARG A 37 4.75 -12.71 19.13
CA ARG A 37 5.90 -13.31 18.40
C ARG A 37 7.14 -13.38 19.28
N GLU A 38 7.29 -14.48 20.00
CA GLU A 38 8.48 -14.84 20.77
C GLU A 38 9.74 -14.69 19.91
N MET A 39 10.68 -13.87 20.39
CA MET A 39 11.96 -13.61 19.74
C MET A 39 12.80 -14.89 19.78
N ALA A 40 12.80 -15.64 18.68
CA ALA A 40 14.01 -16.36 18.32
C ALA A 40 15.09 -15.29 18.07
N SER A 41 16.08 -15.24 18.96
CA SER A 41 17.33 -14.49 18.85
C SER A 41 18.13 -14.94 17.64
N ASN A 42 17.63 -14.62 16.45
CA ASN A 42 18.41 -14.47 15.25
C ASN A 42 18.10 -13.07 14.78
N THR A 43 19.13 -12.22 14.75
CA THR A 43 19.10 -10.96 14.03
C THR A 43 18.55 -11.23 12.65
N VAL A 44 17.25 -11.01 12.44
CA VAL A 44 16.69 -10.88 11.11
C VAL A 44 17.21 -9.53 10.65
N VAL A 45 18.44 -9.55 10.15
CA VAL A 45 18.89 -8.58 9.17
C VAL A 45 17.79 -8.64 8.12
N ALA A 46 16.91 -7.64 8.09
CA ALA A 46 16.07 -7.41 6.93
C ALA A 46 17.02 -7.57 5.75
N PRO A 47 16.81 -8.54 4.84
CA PRO A 47 17.76 -8.79 3.78
C PRO A 47 18.00 -7.43 3.17
N SER A 48 19.25 -6.97 3.25
CA SER A 48 19.68 -5.81 2.51
C SER A 48 19.30 -6.15 1.10
N VAL A 49 18.19 -5.58 0.62
CA VAL A 49 17.78 -5.71 -0.77
C VAL A 49 18.93 -5.04 -1.50
N ASP A 50 19.86 -5.88 -1.92
CA ASP A 50 21.00 -5.50 -2.71
C ASP A 50 20.38 -4.86 -3.95
N ARG A 51 20.45 -3.54 -4.01
CA ARG A 51 19.85 -2.71 -5.07
C ARG A 51 20.71 -2.83 -6.31
N THR A 52 20.78 -4.05 -6.83
CA THR A 52 21.30 -4.39 -8.16
C THR A 52 20.20 -5.10 -8.96
N CYS A 53 18.98 -4.59 -8.89
CA CYS A 53 17.97 -4.81 -9.94
C CYS A 53 17.64 -3.45 -10.56
N GLY A 54 17.55 -3.42 -11.89
CA GLY A 54 17.50 -2.23 -12.75
C GLY A 54 16.34 -1.24 -12.48
N PRO A 55 16.15 -0.25 -13.38
CA PRO A 55 15.15 0.78 -13.16
C PRO A 55 13.72 0.19 -13.19
N GLU A 56 12.95 0.56 -12.17
CA GLU A 56 11.48 0.76 -12.16
C GLU A 56 10.59 -0.49 -12.31
N ALA A 57 10.49 -1.29 -11.25
CA ALA A 57 9.26 -2.05 -10.99
C ALA A 57 8.18 -1.03 -10.58
N GLY A 58 7.07 -1.01 -11.31
CA GLY A 58 5.98 -0.07 -11.03
C GLY A 58 5.30 -0.36 -9.70
N LEU A 59 5.17 0.68 -8.89
CA LEU A 59 4.85 0.57 -7.48
C LEU A 59 3.68 1.49 -7.15
N MET A 60 2.59 0.91 -6.65
CA MET A 60 1.49 1.72 -6.13
C MET A 60 1.99 2.59 -4.99
N ARG A 61 1.85 3.91 -5.13
CA ARG A 61 2.35 4.91 -4.18
C ARG A 61 1.49 4.95 -2.92
N PHE A 62 0.18 4.94 -3.10
CA PHE A 62 -0.80 4.94 -2.02
C PHE A 62 -2.19 4.51 -2.50
N MET A 63 -3.00 4.06 -1.55
CA MET A 63 -4.42 3.75 -1.73
C MET A 63 -5.25 4.54 -0.72
N LEU A 64 -6.33 5.18 -1.19
CA LEU A 64 -7.26 5.96 -0.40
C LEU A 64 -8.67 5.42 -0.55
N LEU A 65 -9.40 5.35 0.57
CA LEU A 65 -10.85 5.19 0.59
C LEU A 65 -11.46 6.44 1.18
N PHE A 66 -12.44 7.01 0.49
CA PHE A 66 -13.17 8.16 0.99
C PHE A 66 -14.62 8.16 0.54
N SER A 67 -15.48 8.75 1.36
CA SER A 67 -16.90 8.83 1.08
C SER A 67 -17.22 9.88 0.01
N ARG A 68 -18.42 9.79 -0.56
CA ARG A 68 -19.00 10.84 -1.42
C ARG A 68 -19.04 12.22 -0.74
N GLN A 69 -19.06 12.28 0.60
CA GLN A 69 -19.03 13.52 1.36
C GLN A 69 -17.61 14.08 1.54
N GLY A 70 -16.58 13.42 1.00
CA GLY A 70 -15.19 13.82 1.17
C GLY A 70 -14.62 13.48 2.56
N LYS A 71 -15.16 12.46 3.23
CA LYS A 71 -14.59 11.95 4.49
C LYS A 71 -13.65 10.79 4.19
N LEU A 72 -12.39 10.91 4.59
CA LEU A 72 -11.40 9.84 4.46
C LEU A 72 -11.74 8.70 5.43
N ARG A 73 -11.69 7.46 4.93
CA ARG A 73 -11.97 6.23 5.69
C ARG A 73 -10.72 5.37 5.86
N LEU A 74 -9.89 5.29 4.83
CA LEU A 74 -8.63 4.55 4.85
C LEU A 74 -7.59 5.29 4.02
N GLN A 75 -6.34 5.29 4.48
CA GLN A 75 -5.18 5.75 3.70
C GLN A 75 -3.97 4.84 3.95
N LYS A 76 -3.55 4.10 2.92
CA LYS A 76 -2.33 3.29 2.95
C LYS A 76 -1.28 3.95 2.08
N TRP A 77 -0.11 4.22 2.65
CA TRP A 77 1.04 4.81 1.96
C TRP A 77 2.14 3.76 1.89
N TYR A 78 2.58 3.42 0.69
CA TYR A 78 3.62 2.40 0.47
C TYR A 78 5.02 3.01 0.38
N LEU A 79 5.09 4.33 0.17
CA LEU A 79 6.35 5.07 0.23
C LEU A 79 6.38 6.05 1.41
N ALA A 80 7.60 6.27 1.91
CA ALA A 80 7.86 7.29 2.91
C ALA A 80 7.47 8.67 2.33
N THR A 81 6.55 9.36 3.00
CA THR A 81 6.06 10.68 2.62
C THR A 81 5.74 11.44 3.90
N SER A 82 6.05 12.74 3.93
CA SER A 82 5.80 13.55 5.13
C SER A 82 4.29 13.73 5.37
N ASP A 83 3.85 13.80 6.63
CA ASP A 83 2.42 13.96 6.95
C ASP A 83 1.82 15.25 6.40
N LYS A 84 2.63 16.30 6.27
CA LYS A 84 2.24 17.57 5.63
C LYS A 84 1.88 17.34 4.16
N GLU A 85 2.71 16.59 3.43
CA GLU A 85 2.47 16.26 2.03
C GLU A 85 1.30 15.30 1.87
N LYS A 86 1.21 14.25 2.70
CA LYS A 86 0.08 13.32 2.71
C LYS A 86 -1.25 14.07 2.82
N LYS A 87 -1.38 14.98 3.82
CA LYS A 87 -2.58 15.80 4.02
C LYS A 87 -2.87 16.74 2.84
N LYS A 88 -1.85 17.23 2.13
CA LYS A 88 -2.02 18.05 0.92
C LYS A 88 -2.54 17.19 -0.23
N MET A 89 -1.89 16.06 -0.49
CA MET A 89 -2.20 15.13 -1.57
C MET A 89 -3.61 14.55 -1.43
N VAL A 90 -4.00 14.10 -0.23
CA VAL A 90 -5.34 13.57 0.05
C VAL A 90 -6.42 14.60 -0.28
N ARG A 91 -6.28 15.83 0.24
CA ARG A 91 -7.28 16.89 0.00
C ARG A 91 -7.40 17.24 -1.48
N GLU A 92 -6.27 17.43 -2.14
CA GLU A 92 -6.22 17.77 -3.57
C GLU A 92 -6.85 16.66 -4.42
N LEU A 93 -6.43 15.41 -4.22
CA LEU A 93 -6.89 14.30 -5.03
C LEU A 93 -8.36 13.98 -4.79
N MET A 94 -8.82 14.01 -3.54
CA MET A 94 -10.24 13.81 -3.23
C MET A 94 -11.12 14.87 -3.90
N GLN A 95 -10.69 16.14 -3.90
CA GLN A 95 -11.41 17.22 -4.57
C GLN A 95 -11.51 16.97 -6.09
N VAL A 96 -10.40 16.56 -6.73
CA VAL A 96 -10.38 16.24 -8.16
C VAL A 96 -11.32 15.08 -8.48
N VAL A 97 -11.25 13.98 -7.72
CA VAL A 97 -12.08 12.78 -7.97
C VAL A 97 -13.57 13.06 -7.74
N LEU A 98 -13.92 13.79 -6.67
CA LEU A 98 -15.32 14.10 -6.34
C LEU A 98 -15.96 15.09 -7.31
N ALA A 99 -15.18 15.94 -7.98
CA ALA A 99 -15.67 16.87 -8.99
C ALA A 99 -16.02 16.18 -10.34
N ARG A 100 -15.62 14.93 -10.55
CA ARG A 100 -15.82 14.22 -11.83
C ARG A 100 -17.25 13.69 -11.99
N LYS A 101 -17.75 13.73 -13.22
CA LYS A 101 -19.08 13.20 -13.58
C LYS A 101 -19.05 11.66 -13.61
N PRO A 102 -20.15 10.95 -13.28
CA PRO A 102 -20.17 9.48 -13.19
C PRO A 102 -19.81 8.71 -14.48
N LYS A 103 -19.98 9.32 -15.67
CA LYS A 103 -19.66 8.70 -16.97
C LYS A 103 -18.21 8.92 -17.43
N MET A 104 -17.39 9.62 -16.65
CA MET A 104 -15.98 9.83 -16.98
C MET A 104 -15.17 8.56 -16.76
N CYS A 105 -14.00 8.49 -17.40
CA CYS A 105 -13.08 7.36 -17.23
C CYS A 105 -12.63 7.23 -15.77
N SER A 106 -12.39 5.97 -15.37
CA SER A 106 -11.82 5.58 -14.07
C SER A 106 -10.34 5.92 -13.91
N PHE A 107 -9.72 6.49 -14.93
CA PHE A 107 -8.29 6.83 -14.96
C PHE A 107 -8.15 8.34 -15.14
N LEU A 108 -7.19 8.93 -14.44
CA LEU A 108 -6.82 10.33 -14.64
C LEU A 108 -5.33 10.51 -14.37
N GLU A 109 -4.71 11.41 -15.12
CA GLU A 109 -3.36 11.86 -14.84
C GLU A 109 -3.42 12.94 -13.76
N TRP A 110 -2.59 12.79 -12.73
CA TRP A 110 -2.49 13.76 -11.65
C TRP A 110 -1.05 13.88 -11.20
N ARG A 111 -0.47 15.05 -11.47
CA ARG A 111 0.98 15.28 -11.36
C ARG A 111 1.72 14.27 -12.26
N ASP A 112 2.84 13.73 -11.80
CA ASP A 112 3.62 12.71 -12.52
C ASP A 112 3.13 11.27 -12.23
N LEU A 113 1.87 11.11 -11.77
CA LEU A 113 1.28 9.82 -11.43
C LEU A 113 0.00 9.57 -12.23
N LYS A 114 -0.31 8.29 -12.40
CA LYS A 114 -1.61 7.83 -12.88
C LYS A 114 -2.49 7.52 -11.68
N VAL A 115 -3.72 7.99 -11.71
CA VAL A 115 -4.71 7.70 -10.66
C VAL A 115 -5.80 6.82 -11.23
N VAL A 116 -6.06 5.71 -10.55
CA VAL A 116 -7.12 4.76 -10.85
C VAL A 116 -8.14 4.84 -9.73
N TYR A 117 -9.40 5.11 -10.07
CA TYR A 117 -10.47 5.18 -9.07
C TYR A 117 -11.75 4.48 -9.53
N LYS A 118 -12.45 3.91 -8.55
CA LYS A 118 -13.75 3.29 -8.73
C LYS A 118 -14.66 3.63 -7.56
N ARG A 119 -15.93 3.92 -7.87
CA ARG A 119 -16.97 4.16 -6.88
C ARG A 119 -17.79 2.88 -6.66
N TYR A 120 -17.90 2.45 -5.41
CA TYR A 120 -18.79 1.39 -4.93
C TYR A 120 -19.77 1.99 -3.91
N ALA A 121 -21.06 2.00 -4.24
CA ALA A 121 -22.10 2.66 -3.43
C ALA A 121 -21.73 4.12 -3.07
N SER A 122 -21.50 4.43 -1.78
CA SER A 122 -21.09 5.76 -1.29
C SER A 122 -19.58 5.95 -1.19
N LEU A 123 -18.77 4.91 -1.38
CA LEU A 123 -17.33 4.93 -1.21
C LEU A 123 -16.58 5.02 -2.55
N TYR A 124 -15.50 5.79 -2.53
CA TYR A 124 -14.52 5.88 -3.59
C TYR A 124 -13.26 5.16 -3.16
N PHE A 125 -12.79 4.26 -4.00
CA PHE A 125 -11.51 3.58 -3.89
C PHE A 125 -10.59 4.21 -4.93
N CYS A 126 -9.41 4.64 -4.51
CA CYS A 126 -8.51 5.43 -5.33
C CYS A 126 -7.07 4.98 -5.09
N CYS A 127 -6.37 4.61 -6.15
CA CYS A 127 -4.97 4.21 -6.13
C CYS A 127 -4.16 5.17 -6.99
N ALA A 128 -2.98 5.55 -6.52
CA ALA A 128 -2.00 6.27 -7.33
C ALA A 128 -0.85 5.33 -7.70
N ILE A 129 -0.60 5.19 -8.99
CA ILE A 129 0.39 4.26 -9.58
C ILE A 129 1.35 5.02 -10.49
N GLU A 130 2.46 4.38 -10.85
CA GLU A 130 3.48 4.99 -11.69
C GLU A 130 3.12 4.93 -13.18
N GLY A 131 3.85 5.68 -14.01
CA GLY A 131 3.53 5.82 -15.44
C GLY A 131 3.59 4.50 -16.22
N GLN A 132 4.45 3.58 -15.80
CA GLN A 132 4.65 2.27 -16.41
C GLN A 132 3.63 1.22 -15.96
N ASP A 133 2.89 1.48 -14.88
CA ASP A 133 1.89 0.54 -14.37
C ASP A 133 0.65 0.49 -15.26
N ASN A 134 0.01 -0.69 -15.27
CA ASN A 134 -1.21 -0.93 -16.02
C ASN A 134 -2.44 -0.59 -15.18
N GLU A 135 -3.19 0.41 -15.64
CA GLU A 135 -4.36 0.94 -14.95
C GLU A 135 -5.49 -0.09 -14.80
N LEU A 136 -5.62 -1.02 -15.76
CA LEU A 136 -6.65 -2.07 -15.72
C LEU A 136 -6.35 -3.10 -14.63
N ILE A 137 -5.07 -3.44 -14.44
CA ILE A 137 -4.66 -4.36 -13.38
C ILE A 137 -4.93 -3.72 -12.01
N THR A 138 -4.63 -2.43 -11.85
CA THR A 138 -4.96 -1.69 -10.62
C THR A 138 -6.48 -1.60 -10.39
N LEU A 139 -7.27 -1.46 -11.46
CA LEU A 139 -8.73 -1.45 -11.35
C LEU A 139 -9.29 -2.80 -10.87
N GLU A 140 -8.74 -3.90 -11.38
CA GLU A 140 -9.04 -5.26 -10.92
C GLU A 140 -8.58 -5.50 -9.48
N LEU A 141 -7.43 -4.97 -9.08
CA LEU A 141 -6.95 -5.00 -7.70
C LEU A 141 -7.94 -4.30 -6.75
N ILE A 142 -8.44 -3.12 -7.12
CA ILE A 142 -9.49 -2.44 -6.35
C ILE A 142 -10.74 -3.33 -6.23
N HIS A 143 -11.17 -3.94 -7.33
CA HIS A 143 -12.33 -4.82 -7.32
C HIS A 143 -12.11 -6.03 -6.40
N ARG A 144 -10.94 -6.66 -6.50
CA ARG A 144 -10.55 -7.79 -5.66
C ARG A 144 -10.56 -7.45 -4.18
N TYR A 145 -10.04 -6.27 -3.80
CA TYR A 145 -10.08 -5.83 -2.41
C TYR A 145 -11.52 -5.63 -1.91
N VAL A 146 -12.41 -5.08 -2.73
CA VAL A 146 -13.85 -4.98 -2.39
C VAL A 146 -14.49 -6.35 -2.21
N GLU A 147 -14.16 -7.34 -3.04
CA GLU A 147 -14.66 -8.71 -2.88
C GLU A 147 -14.16 -9.36 -1.58
N LEU A 148 -12.90 -9.10 -1.18
CA LEU A 148 -12.35 -9.59 0.09
C LEU A 148 -13.08 -8.98 1.28
N LEU A 149 -13.30 -7.66 1.26
CA LEU A 149 -14.08 -6.96 2.28
C LEU A 149 -15.51 -7.50 2.35
N ASP A 150 -16.17 -7.68 1.19
CA ASP A 150 -17.54 -8.19 1.13
C ASP A 150 -17.66 -9.61 1.68
N LYS A 151 -16.65 -10.45 1.40
CA LYS A 151 -16.63 -11.83 1.89
C LYS A 151 -16.35 -11.91 3.39
N TYR A 152 -15.53 -11.02 3.92
CA TYR A 152 -15.20 -10.95 5.35
C TYR A 152 -16.38 -10.38 6.18
N PHE A 153 -16.92 -9.22 5.79
CA PHE A 153 -18.00 -8.56 6.56
C PHE A 153 -19.40 -9.13 6.28
N GLY A 154 -19.60 -9.80 5.14
CA GLY A 154 -20.90 -10.35 4.75
C GLY A 154 -21.90 -9.28 4.32
N SER A 155 -21.78 -8.82 3.06
CA SER A 155 -22.50 -7.65 2.51
C SER A 155 -21.96 -6.32 3.04
N VAL A 156 -20.70 -6.03 2.70
CA VAL A 156 -19.95 -4.89 3.26
C VAL A 156 -20.63 -3.54 2.94
N CYS A 157 -20.71 -2.67 3.94
CA CYS A 157 -21.13 -1.29 3.79
C CYS A 157 -20.08 -0.29 4.31
N GLU A 158 -20.28 1.00 4.04
CA GLU A 158 -19.36 2.04 4.50
C GLU A 158 -19.21 2.07 6.03
N LEU A 159 -20.29 1.76 6.77
CA LEU A 159 -20.25 1.75 8.23
C LEU A 159 -19.34 0.64 8.77
N ASP A 160 -19.31 -0.53 8.14
CA ASP A 160 -18.46 -1.63 8.58
C ASP A 160 -16.98 -1.25 8.52
N ILE A 161 -16.57 -0.52 7.47
CA ILE A 161 -15.21 0.00 7.32
C ILE A 161 -14.93 1.10 8.36
N ILE A 162 -15.92 1.92 8.73
CA ILE A 162 -15.74 2.97 9.74
C ILE A 162 -15.55 2.35 11.13
N PHE A 163 -16.39 1.38 11.49
CA PHE A 163 -16.36 0.76 12.82
C PHE A 163 -15.21 -0.24 12.97
N ASN A 164 -14.85 -0.94 11.89
CA ASN A 164 -13.80 -1.97 11.88
C ASN A 164 -12.65 -1.56 10.96
N PHE A 165 -12.18 -0.31 11.08
CA PHE A 165 -11.13 0.21 10.20
C PHE A 165 -9.82 -0.59 10.33
N GLU A 166 -9.51 -1.10 11.53
CA GLU A 166 -8.34 -1.93 11.80
C GLU A 166 -8.37 -3.22 10.99
N LYS A 167 -9.51 -3.94 11.01
CA LYS A 167 -9.70 -5.14 10.19
C LYS A 167 -9.61 -4.82 8.70
N ALA A 168 -10.11 -3.67 8.24
CA ALA A 168 -9.94 -3.25 6.86
C ALA A 168 -8.46 -3.04 6.47
N TYR A 169 -7.63 -2.51 7.37
CA TYR A 169 -6.17 -2.43 7.17
C TYR A 169 -5.52 -3.81 7.18
N PHE A 170 -5.89 -4.71 8.08
CA PHE A 170 -5.35 -6.07 8.11
C PHE A 170 -5.67 -6.85 6.83
N ILE A 171 -6.92 -6.79 6.36
CA ILE A 171 -7.31 -7.42 5.08
C ILE A 171 -6.50 -6.82 3.92
N LEU A 172 -6.25 -5.51 3.95
CA LEU A 172 -5.45 -4.84 2.92
C LEU A 172 -4.00 -5.29 2.95
N ASP A 173 -3.44 -5.50 4.15
CA ASP A 173 -2.03 -5.87 4.34
C ASP A 173 -1.77 -7.34 4.02
N GLU A 174 -2.74 -8.23 4.25
CA GLU A 174 -2.68 -9.62 3.76
C GLU A 174 -2.80 -9.72 2.24
N PHE A 175 -3.46 -8.75 1.61
CA PHE A 175 -3.62 -8.71 0.16
C PHE A 175 -2.45 -8.01 -0.56
N LEU A 176 -1.96 -6.89 -0.01
CA LEU A 176 -0.98 -6.00 -0.63
C LEU A 176 0.19 -5.71 0.30
N MET A 177 1.40 -5.88 -0.24
CA MET A 177 2.63 -5.57 0.48
C MET A 177 3.55 -4.72 -0.39
N GLY A 178 4.09 -3.65 0.18
CA GLY A 178 5.05 -2.79 -0.52
C GLY A 178 4.49 -2.07 -1.76
N GLY A 179 3.18 -2.04 -1.98
CA GLY A 179 2.55 -1.46 -3.17
C GLY A 179 2.31 -2.47 -4.29
N GLU A 180 2.56 -3.76 -4.05
CA GLU A 180 2.32 -4.85 -4.98
C GLU A 180 1.37 -5.91 -4.39
N ILE A 181 0.85 -6.78 -5.26
CA ILE A 181 -0.02 -7.88 -4.85
C ILE A 181 0.83 -8.97 -4.21
N GLN A 182 0.54 -9.29 -2.94
CA GLN A 182 1.19 -10.38 -2.22
C GLN A 182 0.59 -11.74 -2.60
N ASP A 183 -0.75 -11.84 -2.61
CA ASP A 183 -1.46 -13.08 -2.88
C ASP A 183 -2.61 -12.84 -3.87
N THR A 184 -2.65 -13.69 -4.91
CA THR A 184 -3.67 -13.63 -5.97
C THR A 184 -4.90 -14.48 -5.66
N SER A 185 -4.85 -15.35 -4.65
CA SER A 185 -5.92 -16.26 -4.26
C SER A 185 -6.79 -15.68 -3.15
N LYS A 186 -8.06 -15.37 -3.46
CA LYS A 186 -9.05 -14.92 -2.47
C LYS A 186 -9.16 -15.88 -1.28
N LYS A 187 -9.13 -17.19 -1.55
CA LYS A 187 -9.27 -18.23 -0.51
C LYS A 187 -8.08 -18.24 0.43
N SER A 188 -6.88 -18.00 -0.09
CA SER A 188 -5.65 -17.96 0.70
C SER A 188 -5.66 -16.76 1.64
N VAL A 189 -5.94 -15.56 1.10
CA VAL A 189 -6.04 -14.31 1.88
C VAL A 189 -7.09 -14.44 2.99
N LEU A 190 -8.31 -14.89 2.68
CA LEU A 190 -9.37 -15.04 3.68
C LEU A 190 -8.99 -16.03 4.78
N LYS A 191 -8.35 -17.14 4.43
CA LYS A 191 -7.89 -18.12 5.42
C LYS A 191 -6.81 -17.55 6.34
N ALA A 192 -5.88 -16.76 5.79
CA ALA A 192 -4.84 -16.10 6.58
C ALA A 192 -5.46 -15.09 7.58
N ILE A 193 -6.45 -14.31 7.13
CA ILE A 193 -7.20 -13.37 7.99
C ILE A 193 -7.95 -14.12 9.10
N GLU A 194 -8.67 -15.20 8.76
CA GLU A 194 -9.37 -16.03 9.76
C GLU A 194 -8.41 -16.61 10.81
N GLN A 195 -7.23 -17.06 10.39
CA GLN A 195 -6.21 -17.57 11.31
C GLN A 195 -5.63 -16.47 12.20
N ALA A 196 -5.41 -15.26 11.66
CA ALA A 196 -4.94 -14.11 12.43
C ALA A 196 -5.98 -13.66 13.46
N ASP A 197 -7.27 -13.67 13.11
CA ASP A 197 -8.36 -13.34 14.02
C ASP A 197 -8.44 -14.34 15.19
N LEU A 198 -8.31 -15.65 14.92
CA LEU A 198 -8.30 -16.68 15.96
C LEU A 198 -7.14 -16.50 16.96
N LEU A 199 -5.94 -16.20 16.47
CA LEU A 199 -4.78 -15.95 17.33
C LEU A 199 -4.97 -14.71 18.19
N GLN A 200 -5.54 -13.64 17.62
CA GLN A 200 -5.84 -12.42 18.37
C GLN A 200 -6.87 -12.68 19.49
N GLU A 201 -7.88 -13.52 19.24
CA GLU A 201 -8.87 -13.91 20.26
C GLU A 201 -8.24 -14.78 21.38
N GLU A 202 -7.27 -15.64 21.06
CA GLU A 202 -6.55 -16.45 22.05
C GLU A 202 -5.73 -15.56 23.03
N ASP A 203 -5.04 -14.54 22.49
CA ASP A 203 -4.23 -13.60 23.27
C ASP A 203 -5.10 -12.71 24.19
N GLU A 204 -6.31 -12.35 23.77
CA GLU A 204 -7.25 -11.53 24.55
C GLU A 204 -8.06 -12.34 25.59
N SER A 205 -7.92 -13.67 25.63
CA SER A 205 -8.67 -14.51 26.55
C SER A 205 -8.24 -14.30 28.02
N PRO A 206 -9.16 -14.26 29.01
CA PRO A 206 -8.80 -13.96 30.41
C PRO A 206 -7.78 -14.93 31.01
N ARG A 207 -7.62 -16.13 30.43
CA ARG A 207 -6.66 -17.13 30.88
C ARG A 207 -5.21 -16.72 30.60
N SER A 208 -4.92 -16.12 29.45
CA SER A 208 -3.56 -15.65 29.12
C SER A 208 -3.13 -14.54 30.09
N VAL A 209 -4.03 -13.61 30.41
CA VAL A 209 -3.78 -12.51 31.35
C VAL A 209 -3.59 -13.01 32.79
N LEU A 210 -4.38 -14.00 33.23
CA LEU A 210 -4.26 -14.58 34.57
C LEU A 210 -2.97 -15.42 34.75
N GLU A 211 -2.54 -16.11 33.69
CA GLU A 211 -1.24 -16.81 33.66
C GLU A 211 -0.06 -15.82 33.61
N GLU A 212 -0.15 -14.73 32.82
CA GLU A 212 0.86 -13.67 32.80
C GLU A 212 0.96 -12.88 34.12
N MET A 213 -0.15 -12.73 34.84
CA MET A 213 -0.19 -12.10 36.17
C MET A 213 0.25 -13.03 37.31
N GLY A 214 0.58 -14.30 37.02
CA GLY A 214 1.08 -15.26 37.99
C GLY A 214 0.07 -15.63 39.08
N LEU A 215 -1.23 -15.62 38.76
CA LEU A 215 -2.32 -15.90 39.71
C LEU A 215 -2.95 -17.30 39.52
N ALA A 216 -2.31 -18.17 38.75
CA ALA A 216 -2.71 -19.56 38.53
C ALA A 216 -1.81 -20.55 39.28
#